data_AF-A0A1Q3VT59-F1
#
_entry.id   AF-A0A1Q3VT59-F1
#
_cell.length_a   1.000
_cell.length_b   1.000
_cell.length_c   1.000
_cell.angle_alpha   90.00
_cell.angle_beta   90.00
_cell.angle_gamma   90.00
#
_symmetry.space_group_name_H-M   'P 1'
#
loop_
_entity.id
_entity.type
_entity.pdbx_description
1 polymer ?
#
loop_
_entity_poly.entity_id
_entity_poly.type
_entity_poly.pdbx_seq_one_letter_code
_entity_poly.pdbx_strand_id
1 'polypeptide(L)' 'MLVVLGAIDEAGEASLVQIAVRTGLDKKTVSELITKAQLQAGVEISKAGAKYAIIDFGPVLKKKGAHLSLQGALNAL' A
#
# COMPACT_ATOMS: atom_id res chain seq x y z
N MET A 1 -5.33 5.07 0.29
CA MET A 1 -4.16 4.69 1.11
C MET A 1 -4.13 3.19 1.37
N LEU A 2 -5.15 2.60 2.02
CA LEU A 2 -5.18 1.15 2.34
C LEU A 2 -5.02 0.23 1.13
N VAL A 3 -5.74 0.48 0.04
CA VAL A 3 -5.62 -0.27 -1.23
C VAL A 3 -4.17 -0.33 -1.76
N VAL A 4 -3.41 0.75 -1.63
CA VAL A 4 -2.00 0.83 -2.06
C VAL A 4 -1.12 -0.04 -1.17
N LEU A 5 -1.35 -0.01 0.16
CA LEU A 5 -0.61 -0.84 1.10
C LEU A 5 -0.91 -2.33 0.90
N GLY A 6 -2.17 -2.68 0.65
CA GLY A 6 -2.56 -4.04 0.32
C GLY A 6 -1.85 -4.52 -0.95
N ALA A 7 -1.77 -3.66 -1.98
CA ALA A 7 -1.12 -4.02 -3.23
C ALA A 7 0.39 -4.25 -3.09
N ILE A 8 1.07 -3.48 -2.23
CA ILE A 8 2.50 -3.67 -1.94
C ILE A 8 2.71 -4.96 -1.14
N ASP A 9 1.96 -5.16 -0.05
CA ASP A 9 2.15 -6.30 0.86
C ASP A 9 1.82 -7.64 0.18
N GLU A 10 0.74 -7.71 -0.61
CA GLU A 10 0.38 -8.95 -1.32
C GLU A 10 1.40 -9.32 -2.40
N ALA A 11 2.04 -8.33 -3.02
CA ALA A 11 3.09 -8.56 -4.01
C ALA A 11 4.46 -8.91 -3.38
N GLY A 12 4.65 -8.63 -2.09
CA GLY A 12 5.94 -8.73 -1.39
C GLY A 12 6.92 -7.62 -1.80
N GLU A 13 7.19 -7.51 -3.10
CA GLU A 13 7.92 -6.41 -3.71
C GLU A 13 7.20 -5.93 -4.99
N ALA A 14 6.86 -4.64 -5.07
CA ALA A 14 6.17 -4.10 -6.23
C ALA A 14 6.78 -2.79 -6.73
N SER A 15 6.91 -2.66 -8.05
CA SER A 15 7.21 -1.38 -8.67
C SER A 15 6.00 -0.44 -8.64
N LEU A 16 6.24 0.86 -8.78
CA LEU A 16 5.18 1.87 -8.84
C LEU A 16 4.15 1.58 -9.96
N VAL A 17 4.60 1.01 -11.08
CA VAL A 17 3.73 0.61 -12.20
C VAL A 17 2.85 -0.58 -11.82
N GLN A 18 3.41 -1.61 -11.18
CA GLN A 18 2.63 -2.76 -10.73
C GLN A 18 1.58 -2.38 -9.69
N ILE A 19 1.94 -1.48 -8.76
CA ILE A 19 0.99 -0.97 -7.76
C ILE A 19 -0.15 -0.22 -8.46
N ALA A 20 0.16 0.71 -9.37
CA ALA A 20 -0.82 1.46 -10.14
C ALA A 20 -1.83 0.54 -10.89
N VAL A 21 -1.32 -0.52 -11.55
CA VAL A 21 -2.15 -1.51 -12.24
C VAL A 21 -3.06 -2.26 -11.26
N ARG A 22 -2.52 -2.74 -10.12
CA ARG A 22 -3.30 -3.50 -9.13
C ARG A 22 -4.37 -2.67 -8.44
N THR A 23 -4.10 -1.39 -8.20
CA THR A 23 -5.05 -0.52 -7.49
C THR A 23 -5.99 0.26 -8.42
N GLY A 24 -5.73 0.26 -9.73
CA GLY A 24 -6.44 1.12 -10.69
C GLY A 24 -6.19 2.61 -10.52
N LEU A 25 -5.07 3.00 -9.87
CA LEU A 25 -4.72 4.39 -9.59
C LEU A 25 -3.56 4.83 -10.47
N ASP A 26 -3.45 6.12 -10.75
CA ASP A 26 -2.28 6.66 -11.43
C ASP A 26 -1.04 6.71 -10.51
N LYS A 27 0.15 6.74 -11.12
CA LYS A 27 1.44 6.70 -10.42
C LYS A 27 1.67 7.88 -9.46
N LYS A 28 1.12 9.07 -9.77
CA LYS A 28 1.24 10.25 -8.92
C LYS A 28 0.43 10.02 -7.65
N THR A 29 -0.82 9.61 -7.79
CA THR A 29 -1.70 9.27 -6.66
C THR A 29 -1.11 8.15 -5.79
N VAL A 30 -0.57 7.08 -6.40
CA VAL A 30 0.12 6.02 -5.65
C VAL A 30 1.29 6.56 -4.84
N SER A 31 2.15 7.39 -5.44
CA SER A 31 3.32 7.97 -4.76
C SER A 31 2.90 8.84 -3.58
N GLU A 32 1.88 9.69 -3.77
CA GLU A 32 1.35 10.54 -2.70
C GLU A 32 0.77 9.71 -1.54
N LEU A 33 0.08 8.61 -1.85
CA LEU A 33 -0.49 7.72 -0.83
C LEU A 33 0.57 6.94 -0.05
N ILE A 34 1.68 6.55 -0.69
CA ILE A 34 2.84 5.96 -0.01
C ILE A 34 3.42 6.98 0.98
N THR A 35 3.69 8.21 0.53
CA THR A 35 4.22 9.27 1.40
C THR A 35 3.28 9.56 2.57
N LYS A 36 1.96 9.64 2.33
CA LYS A 36 0.97 9.84 3.40
C LYS A 36 0.96 8.68 4.39
N ALA A 37 1.07 7.44 3.94
CA ALA A 37 1.13 6.28 4.84
C ALA A 37 2.34 6.34 5.78
N GLN A 38 3.50 6.72 5.26
CA GLN A 38 4.72 6.89 6.06
C GLN A 38 4.56 8.04 7.07
N LEU A 39 4.15 9.23 6.61
CA LEU A 39 4.12 10.44 7.43
C LEU A 39 2.96 10.48 8.43
N GLN A 40 1.79 9.94 8.08
CA GLN A 40 0.56 10.10 8.87
C GLN A 40 0.21 8.86 9.70
N ALA A 41 0.61 7.68 9.24
CA ALA A 41 0.27 6.40 9.87
C ALA A 41 1.48 5.63 10.40
N GLY A 42 2.70 6.14 10.19
CA GLY A 42 3.94 5.49 10.65
C GLY A 42 4.24 4.17 9.95
N VAL A 43 3.75 3.98 8.72
CA VAL A 43 4.04 2.77 7.94
C VAL A 43 5.50 2.81 7.49
N GLU A 44 6.25 1.75 7.75
CA GLU A 44 7.62 1.61 7.26
C GLU A 44 7.63 0.89 5.92
N ILE A 45 8.11 1.58 4.88
CA ILE A 45 8.15 1.07 3.51
C ILE A 45 9.59 1.17 3.02
N SER A 46 10.18 0.02 2.69
CA SER A 46 11.47 -0.06 2.00
C SER A 46 11.31 0.33 0.55
N LYS A 47 12.32 1.04 0.01
CA LYS A 47 12.46 1.28 -1.43
C LYS A 47 13.83 0.82 -1.91
N ALA A 48 13.88 -0.33 -2.58
CA ALA A 48 15.08 -0.86 -3.21
C ALA A 48 15.02 -0.61 -4.73
N GLY A 49 15.72 0.44 -5.17
CA GLY A 49 15.65 0.90 -6.55
C GLY A 49 14.22 1.32 -6.94
N ALA A 50 13.60 0.58 -7.86
CA ALA A 50 12.25 0.84 -8.33
C ALA A 50 11.15 0.08 -7.57
N LYS A 51 11.51 -0.79 -6.62
CA LYS A 51 10.59 -1.68 -5.89
C LYS A 51 10.31 -1.18 -4.49
N TYR A 52 9.07 -1.37 -4.05
CA TYR A 52 8.56 -1.04 -2.73
C TYR A 52 8.17 -2.33 -1.99
N ALA A 53 8.46 -2.39 -0.69
CA ALA A 53 8.06 -3.48 0.20
C ALA A 53 7.67 -2.90 1.57
N ILE A 54 6.62 -3.43 2.21
CA ILE A 54 6.24 -3.03 3.57
C ILE A 54 7.12 -3.79 4.57
N ILE A 55 7.77 -3.04 5.46
CA ILE A 55 8.52 -3.58 6.60
C ILE A 55 7.58 -3.67 7.82
N ASP A 56 6.87 -2.58 8.12
CA ASP A 56 5.96 -2.48 9.26
C ASP A 56 4.72 -1.64 8.88
N PHE A 57 3.53 -2.02 9.37
CA PHE A 57 2.27 -1.31 9.10
C PHE A 57 2.04 -0.08 9.99
N GLY A 58 2.96 0.21 10.89
CA GLY A 58 2.84 1.23 11.90
C GLY A 58 1.78 0.88 12.97
N PRO A 59 1.59 1.79 13.95
CA PRO A 59 0.70 1.53 15.08
C PRO A 59 -0.79 1.61 14.72
N VAL A 60 -1.15 2.33 13.66
CA VAL A 60 -2.55 2.70 13.37
C VAL A 60 -3.23 1.75 12.39
N LEU A 61 -2.54 1.36 11.31
CA LEU A 61 -3.14 0.58 10.24
C LEU A 61 -2.94 -0.93 10.49
N LYS A 62 -3.90 -1.73 10.05
CA LYS A 62 -3.83 -3.20 10.16
C LYS A 62 -3.69 -3.82 8.78
N LYS A 63 -2.73 -4.75 8.64
CA LYS A 63 -2.50 -5.55 7.42
C LYS A 63 -3.81 -6.10 6.85
N LYS A 64 -4.63 -6.76 7.68
CA LYS A 64 -5.93 -7.34 7.25
C LYS A 64 -6.84 -6.30 6.58
N GLY A 65 -6.94 -5.09 7.12
CA GLY A 65 -7.76 -4.03 6.54
C GLY A 65 -7.24 -3.54 5.18
N ALA A 66 -5.93 -3.53 4.99
CA ALA A 66 -5.32 -3.18 3.70
C ALA A 66 -5.65 -4.22 2.61
N HIS A 67 -5.60 -5.52 2.94
CA HIS A 67 -6.00 -6.61 2.05
C HIS A 67 -7.49 -6.55 1.69
N LEU A 68 -8.36 -6.40 2.68
CA LEU A 68 -9.80 -6.30 2.45
C LEU A 68 -10.14 -5.05 1.60
N SER A 69 -9.45 -3.94 1.81
CA SER A 69 -9.60 -2.74 0.98
C SER A 69 -9.19 -2.98 -0.47
N LEU A 70 -8.17 -3.81 -0.73
CA LEU A 70 -7.75 -4.15 -2.09
C LEU A 70 -8.76 -5.07 -2.79
N GLN A 71 -9.37 -5.99 -2.04
CA GLN A 71 -10.36 -6.91 -2.56
C GLN A 71 -11.77 -6.30 -2.70
N GLY A 72 -11.94 -5.02 -2.33
CA GLY A 72 -13.25 -4.37 -2.30
C GLY A 72 -14.19 -4.92 -1.22
N ALA A 73 -13.65 -5.62 -0.21
CA ALA A 73 -14.40 -6.36 0.80
C ALA A 73 -14.30 -5.72 2.20
N LEU A 74 -13.83 -4.47 2.32
CA LEU A 74 -13.61 -3.79 3.61
C LEU A 74 -14.89 -3.65 4.45
N ASN A 75 -16.03 -3.58 3.77
CA ASN A 75 -17.37 -3.36 4.29
C ASN A 75 -18.26 -4.60 4.23
N ALA A 76 -17.71 -5.78 3.91
CA ALA A 76 -18.43 -7.05 3.87
C ALA A 76 -18.54 -7.74 5.24
N LEU A 77 -18.68 -6.95 6.32
CA LEU A 77 -18.78 -7.44 7.70
C LEU A 77 -20.13 -8.12 7.98
#